data_AF-A0A2Z5FSV8-F1
#
_entry.id   AF-A0A2Z5FSV8-F1
#
_cell.length_a   1.000
_cell.length_b   1.000
_cell.length_c   1.000
_cell.angle_alpha   90.00
_cell.angle_beta   90.00
_cell.angle_gamma   90.00
#
_symmetry.space_group_name_H-M   'P 1'
#
loop_
_entity.id
_entity.type
_entity.pdbx_description
1 polymer ?
#
loop_
_entity_poly.entity_id
_entity_poly.type
_entity_poly.pdbx_seq_one_letter_code
_entity_poly.pdbx_strand_id
1 'polypeptide(L)' 'MSDHCKTGLDDRCRDADGEIRRKRGDTLVGTLRDDYGPNFAQGARSDMRLDTLLNRTGSASLSEYLKNHKK' A
#
# COMPACT_ATOMS: atom_id res chain seq x y z
N MET A 1 10.89 7.65 32.46
CA MET A 1 10.92 6.44 31.59
C MET A 1 11.07 6.98 30.19
N SER A 2 12.27 6.82 29.63
CA SER A 2 12.70 7.58 28.45
C SER A 2 12.39 6.79 27.17
N ASP A 3 11.33 7.18 26.48
CA ASP A 3 11.00 6.69 25.14
C ASP A 3 12.14 7.03 24.18
N HIS A 4 12.95 6.03 23.88
CA HIS A 4 14.03 6.10 22.90
C HIS A 4 13.45 6.13 21.48
N CYS A 5 13.01 7.32 21.04
CA CYS A 5 12.91 7.58 19.61
C CYS A 5 14.33 7.63 19.03
N LYS A 6 14.75 6.59 18.33
CA LYS A 6 16.02 6.60 17.58
C LYS A 6 15.85 7.51 16.37
N THR A 7 16.20 8.79 16.54
CA THR A 7 16.27 9.80 15.49
C THR A 7 17.16 9.30 14.34
N GLY A 8 16.53 9.05 13.18
CA GLY A 8 17.24 8.96 11.91
C GLY A 8 17.56 10.35 11.37
N LEU A 9 18.31 10.43 10.27
CA LEU A 9 18.85 11.69 9.69
C LEU A 9 17.83 12.77 9.33
N ASP A 10 16.54 12.43 9.26
CA ASP A 10 15.42 13.38 9.25
C ASP A 10 14.67 13.17 10.57
N ASP A 11 14.46 14.22 11.38
CA ASP A 11 13.76 14.24 12.67
C ASP A 11 12.30 13.73 12.65
N ARG A 12 12.08 12.52 12.16
CA ARG A 12 10.80 11.85 12.01
C ARG A 12 10.83 10.65 12.95
N CYS A 13 10.17 10.79 14.10
CA CYS A 13 9.89 9.63 14.93
C CYS A 13 8.99 8.68 14.14
N ARG A 14 9.46 7.44 13.94
CA ARG A 14 8.59 6.36 13.47
C ARG A 14 7.64 6.02 14.62
N ASP A 15 6.35 6.01 14.29
CA ASP A 15 5.35 5.38 15.14
C ASP A 15 5.81 3.93 15.39
N ALA A 16 6.01 3.55 16.66
CA ALA A 16 6.54 2.26 17.07
C ALA A 16 5.61 1.09 16.72
N ASP A 17 4.36 1.40 16.40
CA ASP A 17 3.38 0.48 15.85
C ASP A 17 3.66 0.27 14.36
N GLY A 18 4.44 -0.77 14.05
CA GLY A 18 4.74 -1.22 12.69
C GLY A 18 3.54 -1.68 11.86
N GLU A 19 2.34 -1.12 12.08
CA GLU A 19 1.26 -1.20 11.10
C GLU A 19 1.71 -0.46 9.84
N ILE A 20 1.97 -1.24 8.80
CA ILE A 20 2.07 -0.75 7.43
C ILE A 20 0.80 0.07 7.19
N ARG A 21 0.94 1.40 7.16
CA ARG A 21 -0.16 2.35 6.91
C ARG A 21 -1.02 1.77 5.79
N ARG A 22 -2.27 1.40 6.11
CA ARG A 22 -3.20 0.88 5.11
C ARG A 22 -3.29 1.90 3.98
N LYS A 23 -2.98 1.49 2.75
CA LYS A 23 -3.17 2.37 1.59
C LYS A 23 -4.66 2.70 1.51
N ARG A 24 -4.96 3.98 1.30
CA ARG A 24 -6.34 4.45 1.25
C ARG A 24 -7.03 3.86 0.00
N GLY A 25 -8.30 3.49 0.12
CA GLY A 25 -9.05 2.88 -1.00
C GLY A 25 -9.17 3.79 -2.22
N ASP A 26 -9.02 5.11 -2.03
CA ASP A 26 -9.03 6.10 -3.10
C ASP A 26 -7.71 6.22 -3.87
N THR A 27 -6.66 5.48 -3.46
CA THR A 27 -5.37 5.48 -4.15
C THR A 27 -5.54 4.98 -5.58
N LEU A 28 -4.95 5.67 -6.55
CA LEU A 28 -4.99 5.26 -7.95
C LEU A 28 -4.06 4.06 -8.22
N VAL A 29 -4.50 3.15 -9.10
CA VAL A 29 -3.71 2.00 -9.56
C VAL A 29 -2.40 2.45 -10.21
N GLY A 30 -2.38 3.60 -10.89
CA GLY A 30 -1.17 4.20 -11.42
C GLY A 30 -0.13 4.46 -10.33
N THR A 31 -0.51 5.13 -9.24
CA THR A 31 0.37 5.37 -8.09
C THR A 31 0.84 4.05 -7.45
N LEU A 32 -0.02 3.03 -7.43
CA LEU A 32 0.38 1.71 -6.92
C LEU A 32 1.35 0.99 -7.85
N ARG A 33 1.30 1.23 -9.17
CA ARG A 33 2.31 0.70 -10.10
C ARG A 33 3.67 1.36 -9.91
N ASP A 34 3.70 2.63 -9.52
CA ASP A 34 4.96 3.29 -9.20
C ASP A 34 5.61 2.65 -7.96
N ASP A 35 4.80 2.29 -6.95
CA ASP A 35 5.26 1.65 -5.71
C ASP A 35 5.57 0.14 -5.86
N TYR A 36 4.70 -0.62 -6.56
CA TYR A 36 4.74 -2.09 -6.63
C TYR A 36 5.23 -2.64 -7.98
N GLY A 37 5.42 -1.77 -8.97
CA GLY A 37 5.90 -2.12 -10.30
C GLY A 37 4.81 -2.13 -11.39
N PRO A 38 5.21 -2.09 -12.68
CA PRO A 38 4.29 -2.00 -13.82
C PRO A 38 3.38 -3.24 -13.97
N ASN A 39 3.77 -4.36 -13.36
CA ASN A 39 2.99 -5.60 -13.35
C ASN A 39 1.82 -5.56 -12.35
N PHE A 40 1.74 -4.55 -11.48
CA PHE A 40 0.64 -4.41 -10.54
C PHE A 40 -0.67 -4.16 -11.29
N ALA A 41 -1.66 -5.03 -11.03
CA ALA A 41 -2.98 -4.98 -11.66
C ALA A 41 -2.92 -4.85 -13.19
N GLN A 42 -2.15 -5.73 -13.86
CA GLN A 42 -2.14 -5.80 -15.33
C GLN A 42 -3.58 -5.96 -15.85
N GLY A 43 -4.03 -5.00 -16.67
CA GLY A 43 -5.40 -4.93 -17.20
C GLY A 43 -6.34 -3.95 -16.49
N ALA A 44 -5.95 -3.41 -15.33
CA ALA A 44 -6.66 -2.27 -14.73
C ALA A 44 -6.19 -0.95 -15.37
N ARG A 45 -7.09 0.05 -15.46
CA ARG A 45 -6.71 1.39 -15.90
C ARG A 45 -5.90 2.09 -14.79
N SER A 46 -4.96 2.96 -15.14
CA SER A 46 -4.12 3.69 -14.17
C SER A 46 -4.93 4.65 -13.29
N ASP A 47 -6.05 5.17 -13.79
CA ASP A 47 -7.00 6.03 -13.09
C ASP A 47 -8.04 5.25 -12.25
N MET A 48 -7.99 3.91 -12.26
CA MET A 48 -8.83 3.09 -11.39
C MET A 48 -8.41 3.29 -9.94
N ARG A 49 -9.38 3.36 -9.03
CA ARG A 49 -9.12 3.41 -7.58
C ARG A 49 -8.87 2.00 -7.03
N LEU A 50 -8.07 1.92 -5.97
CA LEU A 50 -7.74 0.69 -5.28
C LEU A 50 -8.99 -0.02 -4.74
N ASP A 51 -9.95 0.72 -4.17
CA ASP A 51 -11.22 0.16 -3.68
C ASP A 51 -11.98 -0.61 -4.77
N THR A 52 -12.02 -0.06 -5.98
CA THR A 52 -12.69 -0.60 -7.15
C THR A 52 -11.96 -1.82 -7.66
N LEU A 53 -10.62 -1.76 -7.68
CA LEU A 53 -9.79 -2.91 -8.01
C LEU A 53 -10.05 -4.06 -7.03
N LEU A 54 -9.99 -3.79 -5.72
CA LEU A 54 -10.21 -4.76 -4.65
C LEU A 54 -11.61 -5.40 -4.72
N ASN A 55 -12.65 -4.59 -4.95
CA ASN A 55 -14.01 -5.07 -5.14
C ASN A 55 -14.14 -5.97 -6.39
N ARG A 56 -13.45 -5.63 -7.48
CA ARG A 56 -13.47 -6.42 -8.73
C ARG A 56 -12.70 -7.74 -8.60
N THR A 57 -11.62 -7.75 -7.83
CA THR A 57 -10.79 -8.94 -7.60
C THR A 57 -11.24 -9.76 -6.39
N GLY A 58 -12.26 -9.30 -5.65
CA GLY A 58 -12.76 -9.96 -4.44
C GLY A 58 -11.76 -9.96 -3.29
N SER A 59 -10.87 -8.97 -3.23
CA SER A 59 -9.85 -8.85 -2.19
C SER A 59 -10.31 -7.82 -1.14
N ALA A 60 -10.17 -8.11 0.16
CA ALA A 60 -10.59 -7.18 1.22
C ALA A 60 -9.54 -6.10 1.52
N SER A 61 -8.28 -6.31 1.10
CA SER A 61 -7.19 -5.35 1.32
C SER A 61 -6.09 -5.45 0.26
N LEU A 62 -5.28 -4.39 0.15
CA LEU A 62 -4.08 -4.40 -0.69
C LEU A 62 -3.12 -5.54 -0.33
N SER A 63 -2.93 -5.80 0.96
CA SER A 63 -2.06 -6.88 1.43
C SER A 63 -2.56 -8.25 1.00
N GLU A 64 -3.88 -8.47 1.01
CA GLU A 64 -4.50 -9.70 0.52
C GLU A 64 -4.37 -9.85 -0.99
N TYR A 65 -4.65 -8.77 -1.73
CA TYR A 65 -4.43 -8.73 -3.17
C TYR A 65 -2.99 -9.11 -3.53
N LEU A 66 -2.01 -8.53 -2.85
CA LEU A 66 -0.59 -8.84 -3.06
C LEU A 66 -0.24 -10.29 -2.70
N LYS A 67 -0.83 -10.88 -1.65
CA LYS A 67 -0.61 -12.30 -1.33
C LYS A 67 -1.15 -13.22 -2.43
N ASN A 68 -2.32 -12.91 -2.98
CA ASN A 68 -2.96 -13.71 -4.02
C ASN A 68 -2.30 -13.53 -5.40
N HIS A 69 -1.68 -12.38 -5.65
CA HIS A 69 -1.03 -12.02 -6.91
C HIS A 69 0.51 -12.06 -6.87
N LYS A 70 1.12 -12.56 -5.79
CA LYS A 70 2.54 -12.93 -5.76
C LYS A 70 2.72 -14.23 -6.53
N LYS A 71 3.02 -14.13 -7.82
CA LYS A 71 3.59 -15.21 -8.64
C LYS A 71 4.82 -14.72 -9.35
#